data_AF-A0A0G0BFF8-F1
#
_entry.id   AF-A0A0G0BFF8-F1
#
_cell.length_a   1.000
_cell.length_b   1.000
_cell.length_c   1.000
_cell.angle_alpha   90.00
_cell.angle_beta   90.00
_cell.angle_gamma   90.00
#
_symmetry.space_group_name_H-M   'P 1'
#
loop_
_entity.id
_entity.type
_entity.pdbx_description
1 polymer ?
#
loop_
_entity_poly.entity_id
_entity_poly.type
_entity_poly.pdbx_seq_one_letter_code
_entity_poly.pdbx_strand_id
1 'polypeptide(L)'
;MIDETDESLNKSSLVFGNFAVLVVFVLLVGGVYLWVSKKNKTGQQVFPAGVNYLSPKGDEAKKPVLLYDFAKLAESSDWVTYKGKIYPFSFQYPKVLTPLTFPNDRSDAVTFKVNELSPEQSLLFTVETISSRDKNLVGKPEEFAKNYWKFFSGLKALNKITKITNEKGMTGYQATYVVKGKNAITSDNYFFVVEGDDEILLHIGDIFPTEGKAVLNRLVNSLEYKK
;
A
#
# COMPACT_ATOMS: atom_id res chain seq x y z
N MET A 1 14.01 76.69 26.62
CA MET A 1 12.94 75.98 25.88
C MET A 1 13.68 75.17 24.81
N ILE A 2 14.04 73.93 25.15
CA ILE A 2 14.71 73.01 24.24
C ILE A 2 13.68 71.93 23.92
N ASP A 3 13.54 71.68 22.63
CA ASP A 3 12.53 70.90 21.93
C ASP A 3 12.51 69.43 22.39
N GLU A 4 11.34 68.94 22.85
CA GLU A 4 11.07 67.54 23.21
C GLU A 4 10.40 66.78 22.03
N THR A 5 10.83 67.01 20.79
CA THR A 5 10.15 66.41 19.61
C THR A 5 10.93 65.30 18.88
N ASP A 6 12.14 64.92 19.33
CA ASP A 6 12.96 63.94 18.60
C ASP A 6 12.90 62.49 19.13
N GLU A 7 12.32 62.20 20.30
CA GLU A 7 12.39 60.85 20.87
C GLU A 7 11.25 59.90 20.41
N SER A 8 10.14 60.44 19.92
CA SER A 8 8.95 59.65 19.56
C SER A 8 9.02 59.01 18.16
N LEU A 9 9.78 59.63 17.24
CA LEU A 9 9.95 59.17 15.86
C LEU A 9 10.77 57.88 15.75
N ASN A 10 11.66 57.62 16.72
CA ASN A 10 12.54 56.45 16.69
C ASN A 10 11.88 55.17 17.22
N LYS A 11 10.93 55.26 18.15
CA LYS A 11 10.23 54.08 18.71
C LYS A 11 9.21 53.50 17.74
N SER A 12 8.48 54.33 17.00
CA SER A 12 7.49 53.86 16.01
C SER A 12 8.15 53.15 14.83
N SER A 13 9.29 53.65 14.33
CA SER A 13 10.04 53.00 13.23
C SER A 13 10.70 51.68 13.68
N LEU A 14 11.16 51.58 14.93
CA LEU A 14 11.68 50.35 15.53
C LEU A 14 10.59 49.29 15.72
N VAL A 15 9.40 49.69 16.16
CA VAL A 15 8.25 48.79 16.30
C VAL A 15 7.75 48.32 14.93
N PHE A 16 7.64 49.21 13.94
CA PHE A 16 7.28 48.84 12.56
C PHE A 16 8.33 47.94 11.90
N GLY A 17 9.62 48.22 12.12
CA GLY A 17 10.72 47.38 11.65
C GLY A 17 10.67 45.97 12.23
N ASN A 18 10.45 45.84 13.54
CA ASN A 18 10.30 44.54 14.19
C ASN A 18 9.05 43.78 13.71
N PHE A 19 7.95 44.49 13.44
CA PHE A 19 6.73 43.88 12.90
C PHE A 19 6.94 43.38 11.46
N ALA A 20 7.62 44.15 10.62
CA ALA A 20 7.97 43.75 9.25
C ALA A 20 8.88 42.52 9.24
N VAL A 21 9.89 42.48 10.11
CA VAL A 21 10.78 41.31 10.27
C VAL A 21 10.00 40.08 10.76
N LEU A 22 9.07 40.25 11.70
CA LEU A 22 8.22 39.16 12.19
C LEU A 22 7.32 38.59 11.08
N VAL A 23 6.68 39.46 10.28
CA VAL A 23 5.82 39.03 9.17
C VAL A 23 6.62 38.28 8.10
N VAL A 24 7.80 38.79 7.74
CA VAL A 24 8.70 38.10 6.78
C VAL A 24 9.17 36.77 7.36
N PHE A 25 9.49 36.69 8.66
CA PHE A 25 9.86 35.45 9.33
C PHE A 25 8.72 34.43 9.33
N VAL A 26 7.48 34.84 9.65
CA VAL A 26 6.30 33.97 9.63
C VAL A 26 6.00 33.49 8.22
N LEU A 27 6.15 34.33 7.20
CA LEU A 27 5.96 33.94 5.80
C LEU A 27 7.06 32.99 5.30
N LEU A 28 8.30 33.18 5.73
CA LEU A 28 9.40 32.27 5.42
C LEU A 28 9.25 30.93 6.14
N VAL A 29 8.98 30.93 7.44
CA VAL A 29 8.76 29.70 8.22
C VAL A 29 7.49 28.98 7.76
N GLY A 30 6.40 29.72 7.51
CA GLY A 30 5.17 29.16 6.97
C GLY A 30 5.33 28.64 5.55
N GLY A 31 6.09 29.35 4.71
CA GLY A 31 6.43 28.93 3.34
C GLY A 31 7.32 27.69 3.32
N VAL A 32 8.34 27.63 4.17
CA VAL A 32 9.21 26.45 4.36
C VAL A 32 8.40 25.30 4.94
N TYR A 33 7.54 25.54 5.94
CA TYR A 33 6.66 24.51 6.52
C TYR A 33 5.70 23.95 5.47
N LEU A 34 5.07 24.79 4.65
CA LEU A 34 4.19 24.35 3.57
C LEU A 34 4.97 23.63 2.45
N TRP A 35 6.21 24.06 2.16
CA TRP A 35 7.07 23.42 1.16
C TRP A 35 7.60 22.07 1.65
N VAL A 36 8.03 21.97 2.90
CA VAL A 36 8.43 20.72 3.57
C VAL A 36 7.23 19.80 3.74
N SER A 37 6.06 20.30 4.12
CA SER A 37 4.82 19.53 4.19
C SER A 37 4.40 18.99 2.82
N LYS A 38 4.54 19.79 1.75
CA LYS A 38 4.29 19.34 0.37
C LYS A 38 5.35 18.37 -0.14
N LYS A 39 6.63 18.52 0.25
CA LYS A 39 7.71 17.58 -0.10
C LYS A 39 7.63 16.28 0.70
N ASN A 40 7.19 16.32 1.95
CA ASN A 40 6.97 15.14 2.81
C ASN A 40 5.68 14.38 2.45
N LYS A 41 4.92 14.85 1.44
CA LYS A 41 4.01 13.99 0.66
C LYS A 41 4.73 13.15 -0.40
N THR A 42 6.05 13.00 -0.33
CA THR A 42 6.66 11.72 -0.74
C THR A 42 6.19 10.66 0.24
N GLY A 43 4.97 10.16 0.00
CA GLY A 43 4.45 8.93 0.58
C GLY A 43 5.34 7.78 0.16
N GLN A 44 6.49 7.70 0.82
CA GLN A 44 7.31 6.52 0.92
C GLN A 44 6.45 5.52 1.68
N GLN A 45 6.08 4.48 0.96
CA GLN A 45 5.31 3.36 1.45
C GLN A 45 6.10 2.69 2.56
N VAL A 46 5.78 3.03 3.81
CA VAL A 46 6.23 2.31 4.98
C VAL A 46 5.05 1.46 5.42
N PHE A 47 5.06 0.18 5.02
CA PHE A 47 4.33 -0.84 5.78
C PHE A 47 5.02 -1.03 7.15
N PRO A 48 4.39 -1.67 8.16
CA PRO A 48 4.80 -1.64 9.58
C PRO A 48 6.27 -1.94 9.92
N ALA A 49 7.07 -2.43 8.96
CA ALA A 49 8.50 -2.69 9.05
C ALA A 49 9.44 -1.59 8.52
N GLY A 50 8.98 -0.42 8.06
CA GLY A 50 9.90 0.68 7.71
C GLY A 50 10.49 0.68 6.29
N VAL A 51 10.13 -0.28 5.42
CA VAL A 51 10.83 -0.51 4.14
C VAL A 51 10.02 0.01 2.94
N ASN A 52 10.70 0.69 2.01
CA ASN A 52 10.14 1.20 0.75
C ASN A 52 10.03 0.08 -0.31
N TYR A 53 8.81 -0.13 -0.85
CA TYR A 53 8.51 -1.21 -1.80
C TYR A 53 8.52 -0.77 -3.28
N LEU A 54 8.90 0.47 -3.59
CA LEU A 54 9.04 0.91 -4.98
C LEU A 54 10.44 0.55 -5.47
N SER A 55 10.48 -0.13 -6.61
CA SER A 55 11.62 -0.82 -7.25
C SER A 55 13.00 -0.18 -7.04
N PRO A 56 14.08 -0.99 -7.03
CA PRO A 56 15.44 -0.49 -6.94
C PRO A 56 15.66 0.61 -7.99
N LYS A 57 16.22 1.74 -7.55
CA LYS A 57 16.86 2.67 -8.47
C LYS A 57 18.11 1.97 -8.98
N GLY A 58 18.14 1.62 -10.27
CA GLY A 58 19.40 1.61 -11.02
C GLY A 58 19.97 0.28 -11.48
N ASP A 59 19.41 -0.88 -11.13
CA ASP A 59 19.93 -2.15 -11.66
C ASP A 59 19.12 -2.62 -12.86
N GLU A 60 19.83 -2.99 -13.94
CA GLU A 60 19.25 -3.59 -15.15
C GLU A 60 18.30 -4.72 -14.76
N ALA A 61 17.10 -4.71 -15.33
CA ALA A 61 16.07 -5.71 -15.05
C ALA A 61 16.55 -7.10 -15.51
N LYS A 62 17.22 -7.85 -14.62
CA LYS A 62 17.50 -9.27 -14.82
C LYS A 62 16.17 -9.98 -15.06
N LYS A 63 16.10 -10.79 -16.12
CA LYS A 63 14.91 -11.62 -16.35
C LYS A 63 14.70 -12.49 -15.11
N PRO A 64 13.48 -12.54 -14.53
CA PRO A 64 13.23 -13.33 -13.35
C PRO A 64 13.54 -14.80 -13.65
N VAL A 65 14.39 -15.43 -12.83
CA VAL A 65 14.58 -16.88 -12.87
C VAL A 65 13.41 -17.52 -12.13
N LEU A 66 12.69 -18.41 -12.82
CA LEU A 66 11.62 -19.20 -12.22
C LEU A 66 12.22 -20.21 -11.24
N LEU A 67 11.76 -20.18 -10.00
CA LEU A 67 12.24 -21.09 -8.96
C LEU A 67 11.49 -22.43 -8.96
N TYR A 68 10.32 -22.48 -9.59
CA TYR A 68 9.42 -23.64 -9.55
C TYR A 68 8.80 -23.94 -10.91
N ASP A 69 8.44 -25.21 -11.08
CA ASP A 69 7.56 -25.68 -12.14
C ASP A 69 6.09 -25.44 -11.72
N PHE A 70 5.57 -24.26 -12.01
CA PHE A 70 4.25 -23.83 -11.55
C PHE A 70 3.09 -24.68 -12.09
N ALA A 71 3.23 -25.27 -13.28
CA ALA A 71 2.24 -26.16 -13.84
C ALA A 71 2.07 -27.39 -12.93
N LYS A 72 3.18 -28.03 -12.54
CA LYS A 72 3.16 -29.16 -11.59
C LYS A 72 2.65 -28.77 -10.21
N LEU A 73 2.98 -27.56 -9.72
CA LEU A 73 2.47 -27.10 -8.42
C LEU A 73 0.95 -26.94 -8.40
N ALA A 74 0.37 -26.42 -9.49
CA ALA A 74 -1.06 -26.24 -9.61
C ALA A 74 -1.82 -27.58 -9.60
N GLU A 75 -1.27 -28.59 -10.26
CA GLU A 75 -1.84 -29.95 -10.37
C GLU A 75 -1.57 -30.82 -9.14
N SER A 76 -0.60 -30.45 -8.30
CA SER A 76 -0.23 -31.23 -7.12
C SER A 76 -1.40 -31.37 -6.12
N SER A 77 -1.51 -32.55 -5.50
CA SER A 77 -2.40 -32.79 -4.36
C SER A 77 -1.80 -32.32 -3.03
N ASP A 78 -0.51 -31.97 -2.99
CA ASP A 78 0.21 -31.56 -1.77
C ASP A 78 -0.03 -30.09 -1.42
N TRP A 79 -1.30 -29.71 -1.28
CA TRP A 79 -1.71 -28.39 -0.82
C TRP A 79 -2.02 -28.44 0.67
N VAL A 80 -1.53 -27.45 1.40
CA VAL A 80 -1.71 -27.32 2.84
C VAL A 80 -2.43 -26.02 3.17
N THR A 81 -3.13 -25.99 4.30
CA THR A 81 -3.87 -24.81 4.75
C THR A 81 -2.98 -23.85 5.53
N TYR A 82 -2.89 -22.61 5.08
CA TYR A 82 -2.44 -21.49 5.89
C TYR A 82 -3.62 -20.95 6.72
N LYS A 83 -3.36 -20.56 7.96
CA LYS A 83 -4.33 -19.89 8.83
C LYS A 83 -3.75 -18.56 9.30
N GLY A 84 -4.58 -17.52 9.31
CA GLY A 84 -4.21 -16.23 9.90
C GLY A 84 -3.84 -16.39 11.38
N LYS A 85 -2.96 -15.50 11.86
CA LYS A 85 -2.48 -15.50 13.24
C LYS A 85 -3.33 -14.60 14.12
N ILE A 86 -3.84 -13.52 13.54
CA ILE A 86 -4.67 -12.48 14.19
C ILE A 86 -6.12 -12.62 13.72
N TYR A 87 -6.33 -12.80 12.42
CA TYR A 87 -7.65 -12.87 11.79
C TYR A 87 -8.00 -14.30 11.37
N PRO A 88 -9.26 -14.75 11.48
CA PRO A 88 -9.69 -16.13 11.21
C PRO A 88 -9.85 -16.44 9.72
N PHE A 89 -8.97 -15.94 8.86
CA PHE A 89 -8.91 -16.35 7.46
C PHE A 89 -8.08 -17.62 7.28
N SER A 90 -8.33 -18.31 6.18
CA SER A 90 -7.47 -19.38 5.71
C SER A 90 -7.48 -19.48 4.19
N PHE A 91 -6.38 -19.98 3.63
CA PHE A 91 -6.27 -20.33 2.21
C PHE A 91 -5.35 -21.55 2.07
N GLN A 92 -5.42 -22.23 0.94
CA GLN A 92 -4.52 -23.32 0.60
C GLN A 92 -3.36 -22.85 -0.27
N TYR A 93 -2.20 -23.47 -0.09
CA TYR A 93 -1.01 -23.23 -0.90
C TYR A 93 -0.22 -24.53 -1.10
N PRO A 94 0.58 -24.66 -2.19
CA PRO A 94 1.47 -25.80 -2.37
C PRO A 94 2.47 -25.90 -1.22
N LYS A 95 2.60 -27.07 -0.58
CA LYS A 95 3.46 -27.29 0.60
C LYS A 95 4.92 -26.89 0.39
N VAL A 96 5.41 -26.98 -0.85
CA VAL A 96 6.77 -26.60 -1.22
C VAL A 96 7.02 -25.08 -1.20
N LEU A 97 5.97 -24.27 -1.32
CA LEU A 97 6.08 -22.81 -1.18
C LEU A 97 6.04 -22.47 0.30
N THR A 98 7.19 -22.17 0.90
CA THR A 98 7.26 -21.80 2.32
C THR A 98 6.66 -20.39 2.51
N PRO A 99 5.62 -20.22 3.34
CA PRO A 99 5.09 -18.89 3.65
C PRO A 99 6.13 -18.07 4.42
N LEU A 100 6.28 -16.82 4.02
CA LEU A 100 7.11 -15.84 4.67
C LEU A 100 6.21 -14.80 5.34
N THR A 101 6.50 -14.48 6.60
CA THR A 101 5.75 -13.50 7.39
C THR A 101 6.66 -12.41 7.90
N PHE A 102 6.11 -11.22 8.13
CA PHE A 102 6.89 -10.05 8.52
C PHE A 102 6.93 -9.89 10.05
N PRO A 103 8.09 -9.54 10.66
CA PRO A 103 8.18 -9.28 12.09
C PRO A 103 7.28 -8.11 12.53
N ASN A 104 6.62 -8.23 13.68
CA ASN A 104 5.74 -7.21 14.28
C ASN A 104 4.57 -6.75 13.40
N ASP A 105 4.19 -7.56 12.41
CA ASP A 105 3.07 -7.25 11.56
C ASP A 105 1.72 -7.44 12.27
N ARG A 106 0.83 -6.46 12.08
CA ARG A 106 -0.53 -6.44 12.65
C ARG A 106 -1.61 -6.76 11.62
N SER A 107 -1.22 -6.99 10.37
CA SER A 107 -2.12 -7.18 9.23
C SER A 107 -2.18 -8.62 8.72
N ASP A 108 -1.54 -9.58 9.41
CA ASP A 108 -1.39 -10.96 8.95
C ASP A 108 -0.83 -11.07 7.52
N ALA A 109 0.11 -10.20 7.18
CA ALA A 109 0.79 -10.15 5.91
C ALA A 109 1.63 -11.41 5.67
N VAL A 110 1.41 -12.01 4.49
CA VAL A 110 2.06 -13.25 4.05
C VAL A 110 2.55 -13.10 2.63
N THR A 111 3.67 -13.74 2.32
CA THR A 111 4.15 -13.90 0.95
C THR A 111 4.85 -15.23 0.71
N PHE A 112 5.21 -15.50 -0.54
CA PHE A 112 6.05 -16.60 -0.96
C PHE A 112 7.23 -16.08 -1.77
N LYS A 113 8.37 -16.75 -1.64
CA LYS A 113 9.46 -16.59 -2.59
C LYS A 113 9.12 -17.38 -3.85
N VAL A 114 8.60 -16.71 -4.88
CA VAL A 114 8.17 -17.32 -6.16
C VAL A 114 9.16 -17.10 -7.31
N ASN A 115 10.05 -16.13 -7.16
CA ASN A 115 11.12 -15.80 -8.11
C ASN A 115 12.33 -15.25 -7.31
N GLU A 116 13.36 -14.78 -8.01
CA GLU A 116 14.55 -14.18 -7.38
C GLU A 116 14.34 -12.77 -6.81
N LEU A 117 13.17 -12.14 -7.01
CA LEU A 117 12.87 -10.88 -6.35
C LEU A 117 12.83 -11.08 -4.84
N SER A 118 13.25 -10.07 -4.11
CA SER A 118 13.27 -10.17 -2.66
C SER A 118 11.83 -10.30 -2.13
N PRO A 119 11.59 -11.09 -1.07
CA PRO A 119 10.26 -11.24 -0.47
C PRO A 119 9.65 -9.90 -0.05
N GLU A 120 10.49 -8.92 0.29
CA GLU A 120 10.12 -7.55 0.59
C GLU A 120 9.63 -6.77 -0.64
N GLN A 121 9.61 -7.35 -1.84
CA GLN A 121 9.03 -6.75 -3.05
C GLN A 121 7.80 -7.50 -3.55
N SER A 122 7.46 -8.61 -2.89
CA SER A 122 6.38 -9.50 -3.27
C SER A 122 5.47 -9.59 -2.06
N LEU A 123 4.43 -8.77 -1.94
CA LEU A 123 3.40 -8.96 -0.91
C LEU A 123 2.24 -9.71 -1.56
N LEU A 124 1.99 -10.95 -1.12
CA LEU A 124 0.86 -11.71 -1.63
C LEU A 124 -0.41 -11.32 -0.89
N PHE A 125 -0.45 -11.46 0.42
CA PHE A 125 -1.68 -11.36 1.20
C PHE A 125 -1.51 -10.35 2.33
N THR A 126 -2.57 -9.59 2.64
CA THR A 126 -2.68 -8.74 3.83
C THR A 126 -4.15 -8.52 4.20
N VAL A 127 -4.43 -8.33 5.49
CA VAL A 127 -5.70 -7.78 5.96
C VAL A 127 -5.58 -6.25 5.97
N GLU A 128 -6.31 -5.58 5.09
CA GLU A 128 -6.36 -4.11 5.06
C GLU A 128 -7.37 -3.61 6.08
N THR A 129 -6.95 -2.71 6.97
CA THR A 129 -7.86 -1.92 7.81
C THR A 129 -8.20 -0.63 7.09
N ILE A 130 -9.44 -0.48 6.63
CA ILE A 130 -9.88 0.63 5.78
C ILE A 130 -9.66 1.98 6.46
N SER A 131 -10.09 2.12 7.71
CA SER A 131 -9.98 3.37 8.46
C SER A 131 -8.54 3.85 8.71
N SER A 132 -7.57 2.92 8.69
CA SER A 132 -6.14 3.25 8.81
C SER A 132 -5.61 3.97 7.57
N ARG A 133 -6.26 3.77 6.41
CA ARG A 133 -5.93 4.42 5.14
C ARG A 133 -6.79 5.67 4.92
N ASP A 134 -8.11 5.52 5.00
CA ASP A 134 -9.08 6.58 4.83
C ASP A 134 -10.40 6.21 5.52
N LYS A 135 -10.71 6.91 6.62
CA LYS A 135 -11.94 6.71 7.41
C LYS A 135 -13.23 6.94 6.61
N ASN A 136 -13.18 7.70 5.52
CA ASN A 136 -14.39 7.99 4.72
C ASN A 136 -14.78 6.83 3.78
N LEU A 137 -13.93 5.80 3.67
CA LEU A 137 -14.11 4.63 2.83
C LEU A 137 -14.60 3.41 3.60
N VAL A 138 -14.76 3.50 4.92
CA VAL A 138 -15.31 2.42 5.77
C VAL A 138 -16.70 2.05 5.27
N GLY A 139 -16.97 0.74 5.14
CA GLY A 139 -18.21 0.22 4.55
C GLY A 139 -18.35 0.47 3.03
N LYS A 140 -17.31 0.95 2.35
CA LYS A 140 -17.30 1.21 0.89
C LYS A 140 -16.19 0.43 0.18
N PRO A 141 -16.24 -0.91 0.18
CA PRO A 141 -15.15 -1.75 -0.30
C PRO A 141 -14.82 -1.53 -1.79
N GLU A 142 -15.82 -1.28 -2.63
CA GLU A 142 -15.59 -0.95 -4.05
C GLU A 142 -14.83 0.35 -4.21
N GLU A 143 -15.22 1.38 -3.45
CA GLU A 143 -14.60 2.69 -3.51
C GLU A 143 -13.17 2.65 -2.96
N PHE A 144 -12.95 1.87 -1.89
CA PHE A 144 -11.63 1.56 -1.39
C PHE A 144 -10.74 0.93 -2.46
N ALA A 145 -11.20 -0.14 -3.12
CA ALA A 145 -10.45 -0.80 -4.20
C ALA A 145 -10.19 0.16 -5.38
N LYS A 146 -11.17 0.96 -5.81
CA LYS A 146 -10.98 1.97 -6.88
C LYS A 146 -9.94 3.02 -6.53
N ASN A 147 -9.87 3.41 -5.26
CA ASN A 147 -9.00 4.47 -4.77
C ASN A 147 -7.68 3.96 -4.17
N TYR A 148 -7.47 2.65 -4.11
CA TYR A 148 -6.30 2.05 -3.46
C TYR A 148 -4.97 2.62 -3.97
N TRP A 149 -4.89 2.92 -5.27
CA TRP A 149 -3.71 3.56 -5.88
C TRP A 149 -3.30 4.89 -5.24
N LYS A 150 -4.24 5.63 -4.63
CA LYS A 150 -3.96 6.92 -3.97
C LYS A 150 -3.08 6.77 -2.74
N PHE A 151 -3.05 5.58 -2.14
CA PHE A 151 -2.23 5.29 -0.97
C PHE A 151 -0.77 4.97 -1.32
N PHE A 152 -0.43 4.90 -2.62
CA PHE A 152 0.90 4.52 -3.10
C PHE A 152 1.47 5.52 -4.09
N SER A 153 2.64 6.07 -3.80
CA SER A 153 3.29 7.07 -4.65
C SER A 153 3.75 6.56 -6.02
N GLY A 154 3.87 5.24 -6.18
CA GLY A 154 4.24 4.56 -7.43
C GLY A 154 3.07 4.32 -8.39
N LEU A 155 1.83 4.55 -7.96
CA LEU A 155 0.64 4.34 -8.79
C LEU A 155 0.04 5.69 -9.23
N LYS A 156 -0.66 5.67 -10.37
CA LYS A 156 -1.18 6.87 -11.02
C LYS A 156 -2.71 6.91 -11.07
N ALA A 157 -3.34 5.79 -11.37
CA ALA A 157 -4.78 5.71 -11.58
C ALA A 157 -5.25 4.26 -11.51
N LEU A 158 -6.56 4.07 -11.33
CA LEU A 158 -7.23 2.82 -11.64
C LEU A 158 -7.17 2.55 -13.15
N ASN A 159 -6.88 1.31 -13.53
CA ASN A 159 -6.99 0.84 -14.91
C ASN A 159 -8.31 0.10 -15.15
N LYS A 160 -8.58 -0.93 -14.34
CA LYS A 160 -9.79 -1.75 -14.44
C LYS A 160 -10.20 -2.24 -13.05
N ILE A 161 -11.50 -2.38 -12.84
CA ILE A 161 -12.07 -3.07 -11.68
C ILE A 161 -13.22 -3.98 -12.12
N THR A 162 -13.31 -5.17 -11.55
CA THR A 162 -14.38 -6.14 -11.81
C THR A 162 -14.83 -6.78 -10.52
N LYS A 163 -16.15 -7.00 -10.37
CA LYS A 163 -16.69 -7.79 -9.26
C LYS A 163 -16.33 -9.25 -9.46
N ILE A 164 -16.01 -9.93 -8.36
CA ILE A 164 -15.62 -11.34 -8.35
C ILE A 164 -16.31 -12.07 -7.19
N THR A 165 -16.43 -13.37 -7.35
CA THR A 165 -16.81 -14.31 -6.30
C THR A 165 -15.90 -15.51 -6.39
N ASN A 166 -15.31 -15.94 -5.28
CA ASN A 166 -14.46 -17.13 -5.27
C ASN A 166 -15.28 -18.41 -5.02
N GLU A 167 -14.65 -19.58 -5.11
CA GLU A 167 -15.34 -20.87 -4.93
C GLU A 167 -15.86 -21.10 -3.50
N LYS A 168 -15.38 -20.33 -2.53
CA LYS A 168 -15.89 -20.31 -1.15
C LYS A 168 -17.04 -19.34 -0.93
N GLY A 169 -17.49 -18.65 -1.98
CA GLY A 169 -18.60 -17.70 -1.92
C GLY A 169 -18.21 -16.31 -1.41
N MET A 170 -16.93 -16.05 -1.13
CA MET A 170 -16.47 -14.70 -0.79
C MET A 170 -16.61 -13.79 -2.00
N THR A 171 -17.25 -12.64 -1.80
CA THR A 171 -17.42 -11.63 -2.85
C THR A 171 -16.39 -10.52 -2.70
N GLY A 172 -16.08 -9.86 -3.80
CA GLY A 172 -15.04 -8.84 -3.80
C GLY A 172 -14.83 -8.16 -5.14
N TYR A 173 -13.64 -7.58 -5.27
CA TYR A 173 -13.22 -6.80 -6.42
C TYR A 173 -11.82 -7.19 -6.87
N GLN A 174 -11.65 -7.46 -8.15
CA GLN A 174 -10.34 -7.56 -8.79
C GLN A 174 -10.05 -6.22 -9.47
N ALA A 175 -8.88 -5.64 -9.20
CA ALA A 175 -8.46 -4.36 -9.75
C ALA A 175 -7.03 -4.41 -10.30
N THR A 176 -6.78 -3.62 -11.34
CA THR A 176 -5.45 -3.30 -11.85
C THR A 176 -5.25 -1.79 -11.87
N TYR A 177 -4.01 -1.35 -11.72
CA TYR A 177 -3.65 0.07 -11.63
C TYR A 177 -2.58 0.44 -12.64
N VAL A 178 -2.50 1.71 -12.96
CA VAL A 178 -1.45 2.27 -13.83
C VAL A 178 -0.26 2.67 -12.97
N VAL A 179 0.93 2.18 -13.33
CA VAL A 179 2.21 2.54 -12.71
C VAL A 179 2.69 3.89 -13.21
N LYS A 180 3.09 4.76 -12.28
CA LYS A 180 3.58 6.10 -12.58
C LYS A 180 4.93 6.04 -13.32
N GLY A 181 5.11 6.92 -14.30
CA GLY A 181 6.37 7.09 -15.05
C GLY A 181 6.60 6.10 -16.20
N LYS A 182 6.02 4.90 -16.16
CA LYS A 182 6.15 3.89 -17.23
C LYS A 182 4.85 3.61 -17.99
N ASN A 183 3.70 4.11 -17.50
CA ASN A 183 2.36 3.77 -17.98
C ASN A 183 2.11 2.24 -18.11
N ALA A 184 2.87 1.43 -17.36
CA ALA A 184 2.65 -0.01 -17.27
C ALA A 184 1.43 -0.29 -16.38
N ILE A 185 0.84 -1.48 -16.52
CA ILE A 185 -0.27 -1.94 -15.68
C ILE A 185 0.28 -2.88 -14.61
N THR A 186 -0.21 -2.77 -13.37
CA THR A 186 0.12 -3.71 -12.30
C THR A 186 -0.43 -5.11 -12.60
N SER A 187 0.10 -6.12 -11.91
CA SER A 187 -0.62 -7.38 -11.75
C SER A 187 -1.99 -7.17 -11.08
N ASP A 188 -2.81 -8.23 -11.07
CA ASP A 188 -4.12 -8.22 -10.44
C ASP A 188 -4.01 -8.02 -8.92
N ASN A 189 -4.93 -7.23 -8.36
CA ASN A 189 -5.12 -7.07 -6.92
C ASN A 189 -6.56 -7.48 -6.60
N TYR A 190 -6.74 -8.39 -5.66
CA TYR A 190 -8.04 -8.92 -5.27
C TYR A 190 -8.39 -8.40 -3.87
N PHE A 191 -9.58 -7.86 -3.70
CA PHE A 191 -10.10 -7.31 -2.45
C PHE A 191 -11.38 -8.06 -2.09
N PHE A 192 -11.33 -8.94 -1.10
CA PHE A 192 -12.49 -9.69 -0.63
C PHE A 192 -13.12 -9.03 0.59
N VAL A 193 -14.44 -8.94 0.56
CA VAL A 193 -15.27 -8.38 1.63
C VAL A 193 -15.43 -9.41 2.75
N VAL A 194 -15.25 -8.96 3.99
CA VAL A 194 -15.56 -9.75 5.18
C VAL A 194 -16.98 -9.41 5.62
N GLU A 195 -17.89 -10.37 5.54
CA GLU A 195 -19.29 -10.13 5.92
C GLU A 195 -19.44 -9.80 7.40
N GLY A 196 -20.08 -8.67 7.69
CA GLY A 196 -20.34 -8.21 9.06
C GLY A 196 -19.20 -7.40 9.67
N ASP A 197 -18.11 -7.17 8.94
CA ASP A 197 -17.02 -6.27 9.33
C ASP A 197 -16.68 -5.30 8.20
N ASP A 198 -17.21 -4.08 8.33
CA ASP A 198 -17.04 -3.00 7.36
C ASP A 198 -15.66 -2.33 7.43
N GLU A 199 -14.82 -2.71 8.40
CA GLU A 199 -13.54 -2.08 8.69
C GLU A 199 -12.38 -2.78 7.98
N ILE A 200 -12.56 -4.04 7.58
CA ILE A 200 -11.48 -4.86 7.02
C ILE A 200 -11.78 -5.45 5.64
N LEU A 201 -10.72 -5.65 4.87
CA LEU A 201 -10.73 -6.39 3.61
C LEU A 201 -9.57 -7.36 3.56
N LEU A 202 -9.77 -8.53 2.94
CA LEU A 202 -8.66 -9.42 2.60
C LEU A 202 -8.12 -9.00 1.24
N HIS A 203 -6.86 -8.58 1.20
CA HIS A 203 -6.21 -8.12 -0.01
C HIS A 203 -5.18 -9.14 -0.48
N ILE A 204 -5.27 -9.55 -1.76
CA ILE A 204 -4.28 -10.38 -2.45
C ILE A 204 -3.66 -9.60 -3.61
N GLY A 205 -2.35 -9.33 -3.54
CA GLY A 205 -1.55 -8.83 -4.65
C GLY A 205 -0.92 -9.99 -5.42
N ASP A 206 -1.11 -10.03 -6.73
CA ASP A 206 -0.58 -11.09 -7.58
C ASP A 206 0.93 -10.97 -7.80
N ILE A 207 1.67 -11.84 -7.11
CA ILE A 207 3.14 -11.97 -7.21
C ILE A 207 3.60 -13.05 -8.19
N PHE A 208 2.67 -13.84 -8.74
CA PHE A 208 3.00 -14.99 -9.56
C PHE A 208 3.27 -14.57 -11.01
N PRO A 209 4.28 -15.16 -11.68
CA PRO A 209 4.48 -14.95 -13.11
C PRO A 209 3.30 -15.55 -13.90
N THR A 210 3.26 -15.32 -15.21
CA THR A 210 2.18 -15.80 -16.09
C THR A 210 1.98 -17.32 -15.99
N GLU A 211 3.07 -18.08 -15.85
CA GLU A 211 3.06 -19.53 -15.69
C GLU A 211 2.48 -19.96 -14.31
N GLY A 212 2.48 -19.05 -13.33
CA GLY A 212 1.99 -19.28 -11.97
C GLY A 212 0.52 -18.95 -11.74
N LYS A 213 -0.24 -18.50 -12.75
CA LYS A 213 -1.63 -18.07 -12.56
C LYS A 213 -2.57 -19.17 -12.08
N ALA A 214 -2.32 -20.42 -12.48
CA ALA A 214 -3.11 -21.56 -11.98
C ALA A 214 -2.94 -21.76 -10.47
N VAL A 215 -1.73 -21.54 -9.93
CA VAL A 215 -1.46 -21.58 -8.49
C VAL A 215 -2.18 -20.43 -7.79
N LEU A 216 -2.08 -19.21 -8.31
CA LEU A 216 -2.80 -18.05 -7.76
C LEU A 216 -4.32 -18.29 -7.73
N ASN A 217 -4.91 -18.76 -8.84
CA ASN A 217 -6.34 -18.99 -8.93
C ASN A 217 -6.83 -19.99 -7.89
N ARG A 218 -6.12 -21.10 -7.69
CA ARG A 218 -6.49 -22.09 -6.67
C ARG A 218 -6.31 -21.54 -5.24
N LEU A 219 -5.30 -20.71 -5.00
CA LEU A 219 -5.13 -20.00 -3.73
C LEU A 219 -6.32 -19.06 -3.46
N VAL A 220 -6.65 -18.19 -4.42
CA VAL A 220 -7.78 -17.25 -4.35
C VAL A 220 -9.11 -17.99 -4.15
N ASN A 221 -9.32 -19.08 -4.89
CA ASN A 221 -10.53 -19.91 -4.79
C ASN A 221 -10.65 -20.66 -3.47
N SER A 222 -9.54 -20.96 -2.81
CA SER A 222 -9.53 -21.59 -1.50
C SER A 222 -9.68 -20.62 -0.32
N LEU A 223 -9.58 -19.30 -0.56
CA LEU A 223 -9.66 -18.29 0.48
C LEU A 223 -11.03 -18.31 1.15
N GLU A 224 -11.04 -18.38 2.47
CA GLU A 224 -12.25 -18.29 3.29
C GLU A 224 -11.97 -17.48 4.56
N TYR A 225 -13.01 -16.86 5.11
CA TYR A 225 -12.99 -16.20 6.42
C TYR A 225 -13.99 -16.89 7.33
N LYS A 226 -13.53 -17.47 8.43
CA LYS A 226 -14.39 -18.18 9.38
C LYS A 226 -14.92 -17.20 10.41
N LYS A 227 -16.25 -17.16 10.55
CA LYS A 227 -16.92 -16.46 11.63
C LYS A 227 -16.75 -17.22 12.94
#